data_AF-A0A842V8I8-F1
#
_entry.id   AF-A0A842V8I8-F1
#
_cell.length_a   1.000
_cell.length_b   1.000
_cell.length_c   1.000
_cell.angle_alpha   90.00
_cell.angle_beta   90.00
_cell.angle_gamma   90.00
#
_symmetry.space_group_name_H-M   'P 1'
#
loop_
_entity.id
_entity.type
_entity.pdbx_description
1 polymer ?
#
loop_
_entity_poly.entity_id
_entity_poly.type
_entity_poly.pdbx_seq_one_letter_code
_entity_poly.pdbx_strand_id
1 'polypeptide(L)' 'MAKKKASKVEPLYVKSKVREYIKGKGCNTSSEVLDGDKFNSIIMDILDKAVDRAKANKRKTVKARDL' A
#
# COMPACT_ATOMS: atom_id res chain seq x y z
N MET A 1 -13.81 -19.26 -20.74
CA MET A 1 -12.74 -19.15 -19.71
C MET A 1 -13.14 -18.06 -18.73
N ALA A 2 -13.56 -18.45 -17.52
CA ALA A 2 -14.07 -17.52 -16.51
C ALA A 2 -12.91 -16.65 -15.98
N LYS A 3 -13.00 -15.33 -16.15
CA LYS A 3 -12.16 -14.36 -15.44
C LYS A 3 -12.41 -14.56 -13.94
N LYS A 4 -11.47 -15.23 -13.27
CA LYS A 4 -11.39 -15.30 -11.81
C LYS A 4 -11.40 -13.85 -11.32
N LYS A 5 -12.49 -13.41 -10.68
CA LYS A 5 -12.52 -12.15 -9.92
C LYS A 5 -11.49 -12.33 -8.81
N ALA A 6 -10.26 -11.87 -9.05
CA ALA A 6 -9.30 -11.67 -7.99
C ALA A 6 -10.01 -10.84 -6.93
N SER A 7 -10.09 -11.37 -5.72
CA SER A 7 -10.52 -10.65 -4.54
C SER A 7 -9.67 -9.38 -4.46
N LYS A 8 -10.20 -8.28 -5.00
CA LYS A 8 -9.53 -6.98 -4.98
C LYS A 8 -9.36 -6.61 -3.52
N VAL A 9 -8.13 -6.74 -3.02
CA VAL A 9 -7.77 -6.22 -1.71
C VAL A 9 -8.08 -4.73 -1.73
N GLU A 10 -8.83 -4.26 -0.75
CA GLU A 10 -9.20 -2.86 -0.68
C GLU A 10 -7.93 -2.00 -0.52
N PRO A 11 -7.73 -0.95 -1.34
CA PRO A 11 -6.54 -0.13 -1.25
C PRO A 11 -6.39 0.53 0.13
N LEU A 12 -5.21 0.44 0.73
CA LEU A 12 -4.88 1.14 1.99
C LEU A 12 -4.58 2.64 1.80
N TYR A 13 -4.98 3.22 0.67
CA TYR A 13 -4.66 4.58 0.29
C TYR A 13 -5.82 5.26 -0.45
N VAL A 14 -5.84 6.59 -0.40
CA VAL A 14 -6.80 7.42 -1.13
C VAL A 14 -6.23 7.76 -2.51
N LYS A 15 -6.84 7.22 -3.57
CA LYS A 15 -6.36 7.35 -4.95
C LYS A 15 -6.15 8.79 -5.41
N SER A 16 -7.04 9.72 -5.03
CA SER A 16 -6.91 11.14 -5.39
C SER A 16 -5.65 11.78 -4.80
N LYS A 17 -5.36 11.53 -3.53
CA LYS A 17 -4.17 12.07 -2.85
C LYS A 17 -2.87 11.58 -3.51
N VAL A 18 -2.83 10.31 -3.88
CA VAL A 18 -1.65 9.73 -4.56
C VAL A 18 -1.47 10.36 -5.94
N ARG A 19 -2.56 10.53 -6.70
CA ARG A 19 -2.53 11.16 -8.01
C ARG A 19 -2.07 12.62 -7.94
N GLU A 20 -2.60 13.39 -6.99
CA GLU A 20 -2.22 14.78 -6.77
C GLU A 20 -0.74 14.91 -6.40
N TYR A 21 -0.24 14.03 -5.53
CA TYR A 21 1.16 13.99 -5.15
C TYR A 21 2.09 13.73 -6.35
N ILE A 22 1.75 12.77 -7.22
CA ILE A 22 2.54 12.46 -8.42
C ILE A 22 2.46 13.61 -9.44
N LYS A 23 1.28 14.19 -9.64
CA LYS A 23 1.06 15.35 -10.52
C LYS A 23 1.85 16.57 -10.05
N GLY A 24 1.92 16.81 -8.75
CA GLY A 24 2.74 17.88 -8.15
C GLY A 24 4.24 17.74 -8.42
N LYS A 25 4.70 16.55 -8.81
CA LYS A 25 6.08 16.28 -9.25
C LYS A 25 6.27 16.34 -10.78
N GLY A 26 5.27 16.82 -11.52
CA GLY A 26 5.33 16.93 -12.98
C GLY A 26 5.13 15.62 -13.74
N CYS A 27 4.65 14.56 -13.07
CA CYS A 27 4.38 13.27 -13.70
C CYS A 27 2.88 12.98 -13.79
N ASN A 28 2.46 12.27 -14.83
CA ASN A 28 1.12 11.70 -14.91
C ASN A 28 1.08 10.34 -14.18
N THR A 29 -0.10 9.94 -13.70
CA THR A 29 -0.31 8.64 -13.04
C THR A 29 -1.16 7.75 -13.92
N SER A 30 -0.67 6.55 -14.26
CA SER A 30 -1.49 5.55 -14.96
C SER A 30 -2.54 4.94 -14.03
N SER A 31 -3.65 4.48 -14.60
CA SER A 31 -4.68 3.76 -13.82
C SER A 31 -4.12 2.48 -13.20
N GLU A 32 -3.19 1.77 -13.85
CA GLU A 32 -2.58 0.55 -13.31
C GLU A 32 -1.86 0.78 -11.97
N VAL A 33 -1.31 1.97 -11.72
CA VAL A 33 -0.68 2.29 -10.43
C VAL A 33 -1.72 2.38 -9.30
N LEU A 34 -2.92 2.89 -9.58
CA LEU A 34 -3.97 3.17 -8.59
C LEU A 34 -5.06 2.08 -8.50
N ASP A 35 -5.26 1.33 -9.58
CA ASP A 35 -6.27 0.28 -9.68
C ASP A 35 -5.65 -1.12 -9.66
N GLY A 36 -4.33 -1.21 -9.83
CA GLY A 36 -3.57 -2.45 -9.72
C GLY A 36 -3.12 -2.74 -8.29
N ASP A 37 -2.75 -4.01 -8.06
CA ASP A 37 -2.43 -4.50 -6.72
C ASP A 37 -1.01 -4.13 -6.27
N LYS A 38 -0.10 -3.84 -7.21
CA LYS A 38 1.33 -3.62 -6.93
C LYS A 38 1.57 -2.54 -5.86
N PHE A 39 0.96 -1.37 -6.03
CA PHE A 39 1.17 -0.28 -5.09
C PHE A 39 0.59 -0.60 -3.70
N ASN A 40 -0.57 -1.26 -3.66
CA ASN A 40 -1.16 -1.71 -2.40
C ASN A 40 -0.28 -2.76 -1.70
N SER A 41 0.24 -3.73 -2.45
CA SER A 41 1.13 -4.77 -1.92
C SER A 41 2.42 -4.21 -1.32
N ILE A 42 2.98 -3.14 -1.90
CA ILE A 42 4.16 -2.46 -1.33
C ILE A 42 3.82 -1.85 0.03
N ILE A 43 2.66 -1.19 0.16
CA ILE A 43 2.22 -0.62 1.44
C ILE A 43 2.02 -1.73 2.48
N MET A 44 1.38 -2.83 2.10
CA MET A 44 1.16 -3.98 2.98
C MET A 44 2.48 -4.61 3.44
N ASP A 45 3.46 -4.80 2.55
CA ASP A 45 4.77 -5.37 2.90
C ASP A 45 5.54 -4.48 3.90
N ILE A 46 5.46 -3.16 3.76
CA ILE A 46 6.05 -2.22 4.73
C ILE A 46 5.36 -2.37 6.10
N LEU A 47 4.03 -2.46 6.13
CA LEU A 47 3.27 -2.60 7.37
C LEU A 47 3.51 -3.95 8.04
N ASP A 48 3.57 -5.04 7.28
CA ASP A 48 3.82 -6.38 7.80
C ASP A 48 5.20 -6.45 8.46
N LYS A 49 6.24 -5.90 7.81
CA LYS A 49 7.57 -5.78 8.42
C LYS A 49 7.56 -4.96 9.70
N ALA A 50 6.82 -3.86 9.73
CA ALA A 50 6.72 -3.03 10.93
C ALA A 50 5.98 -3.75 12.07
N VAL A 51 4.93 -4.50 11.76
CA VAL A 51 4.23 -5.37 12.71
C VAL A 51 5.17 -6.44 13.24
N ASP A 52 5.97 -7.07 12.39
CA ASP A 52 6.92 -8.12 12.78
C ASP A 52 8.02 -7.57 13.70
N ARG A 53 8.58 -6.39 13.40
CA ARG A 53 9.52 -5.71 14.30
C ARG A 53 8.88 -5.36 15.64
N ALA A 54 7.62 -4.90 15.66
CA ALA A 54 6.92 -4.62 16.91
C ALA A 54 6.72 -5.88 17.75
N LYS A 55 6.28 -6.99 17.13
CA LYS A 55 6.12 -8.30 17.76
C LYS A 55 7.44 -8.87 18.27
N ALA A 56 8.51 -8.79 17.50
CA ALA A 56 9.85 -9.23 17.91
C ALA A 56 10.33 -8.50 19.17
N ASN A 57 9.92 -7.24 19.33
CA ASN A 57 10.17 -6.44 20.53
C ASN A 57 9.09 -6.60 21.63
N LYS A 58 8.24 -7.63 21.55
CA LYS A 58 7.14 -7.91 22.50
C LYS A 58 6.15 -6.76 22.67
N ARG A 59 5.95 -5.93 21.64
CA ARG A 59 5.01 -4.80 21.64
C ARG A 59 3.79 -5.12 20.79
N LYS A 60 2.63 -4.66 21.26
CA LYS A 60 1.37 -4.65 20.49
C LYS A 60 1.17 -3.36 19.68
N THR A 61 1.98 -2.34 19.95
CA THR A 61 1.93 -1.03 19.28
C THR A 61 3.09 -0.90 18.30
N VAL A 62 2.75 -0.74 17.02
CA VAL A 62 3.71 -0.33 15.97
C VAL A 62 4.09 1.13 16.21
N LYS A 63 5.40 1.39 16.22
CA LYS A 63 5.98 2.72 16.41
C LYS A 63 6.67 3.15 15.12
N ALA A 64 6.96 4.45 14.99
CA ALA A 64 7.67 4.98 13.82
C ALA A 64 9.01 4.27 13.54
N ARG A 65 9.72 3.80 14.59
CA ARG A 65 10.97 3.04 14.48
C ARG A 65 10.81 1.62 13.89
N ASP A 66 9.59 1.13 13.77
CA ASP A 66 9.32 -0.19 13.22
C ASP A 66 9.10 -0.16 11.70
N LEU A 67 8.65 1.00 11.18
CA LEU A 67 8.46 1.27 9.75
C LEU A 67 9.81 1.27 9.01
#